data_AF-A0A972A133-F1
#
_entry.id   AF-A0A972A133-F1
#
_cell.length_a   1.000
_cell.length_b   1.000
_cell.length_c   1.000
_cell.angle_alpha   90.00
_cell.angle_beta   90.00
_cell.angle_gamma   90.00
#
_symmetry.space_group_name_H-M   'P 1'
#
loop_
_entity.id
_entity.type
_entity.pdbx_description
1 polymer ?
#
loop_
_entity_poly.entity_id
_entity_poly.type
_entity_poly.pdbx_seq_one_letter_code
_entity_poly.pdbx_strand_id
1 'polypeptide(L)'
;MALDRNNNGIIDDGSELFGPQSGNGFGELAFYDEDQNGWIDENDEIFYKLRIWTLDEKGNKILLALGQVGIGAIYLGNIRSEYGLKTSGNSSLGQIRSTGIFLKENGQVGTIQHVDLVI
;
A
#
# COMPACT_ATOMS: atom_id res chain seq x y z
N MET A 1 0.25 2.07 2.35
CA MET A 1 -1.09 1.47 2.51
C MET A 1 -1.37 1.33 3.98
N ALA A 2 -2.63 1.45 4.40
CA ALA A 2 -2.99 1.46 5.80
C ALA A 2 -4.23 0.61 6.10
N LEU A 3 -4.32 0.18 7.34
CA LEU A 3 -5.47 -0.47 7.96
C LEU A 3 -5.67 0.18 9.32
N ASP A 4 -6.82 0.83 9.50
CA ASP A 4 -7.22 1.35 10.81
C ASP A 4 -7.53 0.16 11.72
N ARG A 5 -6.57 -0.20 12.58
CA ARG A 5 -6.64 -1.41 13.41
C ARG A 5 -7.50 -1.18 14.66
N ASN A 6 -7.56 0.07 15.12
CA ASN A 6 -8.28 0.44 16.34
C ASN A 6 -9.70 1.00 16.07
N ASN A 7 -10.07 1.16 14.80
CA ASN A 7 -11.34 1.69 14.29
C ASN A 7 -11.65 3.12 14.76
N ASN A 8 -10.62 3.96 14.94
CA ASN A 8 -10.80 5.36 15.35
C ASN A 8 -11.06 6.31 14.15
N GLY A 9 -11.00 5.80 12.92
CA GLY A 9 -11.21 6.53 11.67
C GLY A 9 -9.99 7.33 11.18
N ILE A 10 -8.83 7.16 11.81
CA ILE A 10 -7.59 7.91 11.58
C ILE A 10 -6.43 6.92 11.47
N ILE A 11 -5.45 7.20 10.61
CA ILE A 11 -4.18 6.47 10.59
C ILE A 11 -3.15 7.38 11.25
N ASP A 12 -2.88 7.13 12.54
CA ASP A 12 -1.98 7.94 13.36
C ASP A 12 -0.81 7.14 13.97
N ASP A 13 -0.87 5.81 13.91
CA ASP A 13 0.21 4.93 14.34
C ASP A 13 0.86 4.24 13.14
N GLY A 14 2.20 4.13 13.15
CA GLY A 14 2.93 3.33 12.18
C GLY A 14 2.57 1.84 12.19
N SER A 15 1.96 1.33 13.28
CA SER A 15 1.40 -0.03 13.37
C SER A 15 0.19 -0.28 12.44
N GLU A 16 -0.43 0.81 12.00
CA GLU A 16 -1.58 0.79 11.09
C GLU A 16 -1.14 0.88 9.61
N LEU A 17 0.15 1.03 9.36
CA LEU A 17 0.73 0.96 8.04
C LEU A 17 1.24 -0.45 7.74
N PHE A 18 1.08 -0.88 6.49
CA PHE A 18 1.67 -2.14 6.03
C PHE A 18 3.16 -1.97 5.75
N GLY A 19 4.00 -2.78 6.39
CA GLY A 19 5.44 -2.85 6.15
C GLY A 19 6.34 -2.33 7.28
N PRO A 20 6.06 -1.21 7.98
CA PRO A 20 6.99 -0.67 8.98
C PRO A 20 7.36 -1.61 10.13
N GLN A 21 6.48 -2.54 10.50
CA GLN A 21 6.75 -3.49 11.58
C GLN A 21 7.58 -4.71 11.11
N SER A 22 7.26 -5.27 9.94
CA SER A 22 7.93 -6.49 9.45
C SER A 22 9.07 -6.26 8.46
N GLY A 23 9.14 -5.08 7.85
CA GLY A 23 9.96 -4.83 6.66
C GLY A 23 9.41 -5.49 5.39
N ASN A 24 8.18 -6.02 5.40
CA ASN A 24 7.58 -6.72 4.26
C ASN A 24 6.05 -6.48 4.17
N GLY A 25 5.64 -5.31 3.65
CA GLY A 25 4.23 -4.97 3.48
C GLY A 25 3.42 -5.92 2.58
N PHE A 26 4.03 -6.53 1.55
CA PHE A 26 3.34 -7.53 0.73
C PHE A 26 3.11 -8.83 1.50
N GLY A 27 4.09 -9.26 2.29
CA GLY A 27 3.94 -10.41 3.18
C GLY A 27 2.88 -10.18 4.25
N GLU A 28 2.79 -8.96 4.79
CA GLU A 28 1.71 -8.60 5.72
C GLU A 28 0.32 -8.66 5.07
N LEU A 29 0.19 -8.17 3.82
CA LEU A 29 -1.07 -8.26 3.07
C LEU A 29 -1.47 -9.71 2.76
N ALA A 30 -0.50 -10.58 2.45
CA ALA A 30 -0.77 -11.97 2.10
C ALA A 30 -1.39 -12.80 3.24
N PHE A 31 -1.31 -12.35 4.50
CA PHE A 31 -2.04 -13.00 5.60
C PHE A 31 -3.55 -12.80 5.53
N TYR A 32 -4.02 -11.87 4.70
CA TYR A 32 -5.43 -11.52 4.56
C TYR A 32 -6.05 -12.00 3.24
N ASP A 33 -5.34 -12.83 2.48
CA ASP A 33 -5.85 -13.55 1.32
C ASP A 33 -6.63 -14.77 1.81
N GLU A 34 -7.95 -14.64 1.88
CA GLU A 34 -8.86 -15.61 2.48
C GLU A 34 -9.08 -16.82 1.57
N ASP A 35 -9.15 -16.59 0.26
CA ASP A 35 -9.37 -17.63 -0.74
C ASP A 35 -8.06 -18.20 -1.35
N GLN A 36 -6.92 -17.61 -0.99
CA GLN A 36 -5.56 -18.00 -1.39
C GLN A 36 -5.33 -17.91 -2.90
N ASN A 37 -6.02 -16.98 -3.57
CA ASN A 37 -5.91 -16.79 -5.01
C ASN A 37 -4.72 -15.89 -5.43
N GLY A 38 -4.03 -15.29 -4.45
CA GLY A 38 -2.88 -14.40 -4.65
C GLY A 38 -3.26 -12.94 -4.90
N TRP A 39 -4.53 -12.58 -4.69
CA TRP A 39 -5.06 -11.23 -4.77
C TRP A 39 -5.69 -10.84 -3.44
N ILE A 40 -5.69 -9.54 -3.18
CA ILE A 40 -6.59 -8.94 -2.21
C ILE A 40 -7.67 -8.22 -2.99
N ASP A 41 -8.88 -8.76 -2.98
CA ASP A 41 -10.03 -8.26 -3.74
C ASP A 41 -11.33 -8.34 -2.91
N GLU A 42 -12.47 -8.13 -3.58
CA GLU A 42 -13.79 -8.11 -2.95
C GLU A 42 -14.21 -9.41 -2.24
N ASN A 43 -13.50 -10.52 -2.48
CA ASN A 43 -13.69 -11.79 -1.79
C ASN A 43 -12.98 -11.84 -0.42
N ASP A 44 -12.12 -10.86 -0.10
CA ASP A 44 -11.41 -10.76 1.17
C ASP A 44 -12.01 -9.66 2.06
N GLU A 45 -12.36 -9.96 3.31
CA GLU A 45 -12.98 -8.96 4.20
C GLU A 45 -12.08 -7.73 4.43
N ILE A 46 -10.76 -7.91 4.35
CA ILE A 46 -9.79 -6.84 4.55
C ILE A 46 -9.92 -5.75 3.48
N PHE A 47 -10.34 -6.10 2.26
CA PHE A 47 -10.32 -5.20 1.11
C PHE A 47 -11.13 -3.93 1.38
N TYR A 48 -12.31 -4.08 1.97
CA TYR A 48 -13.19 -2.97 2.35
C TYR A 48 -12.65 -2.11 3.50
N LYS A 49 -11.68 -2.63 4.26
CA LYS A 49 -11.03 -1.96 5.40
C LYS A 49 -9.73 -1.27 5.01
N LEU A 50 -9.11 -1.66 3.89
CA LEU A 50 -7.88 -1.04 3.40
C LEU A 50 -8.09 0.45 3.06
N ARG A 51 -7.08 1.26 3.37
CA ARG A 51 -7.05 2.70 3.11
C ARG A 51 -5.75 3.12 2.43
N ILE A 52 -5.87 4.13 1.59
CA ILE A 52 -4.76 4.88 1.00
C ILE A 52 -4.65 6.18 1.78
N TRP A 53 -3.54 6.34 2.47
CA TRP A 53 -3.16 7.58 3.12
C TRP A 53 -2.51 8.51 2.09
N THR A 54 -3.07 9.70 1.92
CA THR A 54 -2.59 10.71 0.96
C THR A 54 -2.86 12.13 1.49
N LEU A 55 -2.40 13.14 0.77
CA LEU A 55 -2.71 14.55 1.02
C LEU A 55 -3.78 15.04 0.03
N ASP A 56 -4.68 15.91 0.47
CA ASP A 56 -5.61 16.65 -0.39
C ASP A 56 -4.91 17.85 -1.07
N GLU A 57 -5.66 18.60 -1.91
CA GLU A 57 -5.15 19.79 -2.61
C GLU A 57 -4.66 20.90 -1.67
N LYS A 58 -5.09 20.90 -0.40
CA LYS A 58 -4.72 21.87 0.63
C LYS A 58 -3.60 21.34 1.54
N GLY A 59 -3.10 20.13 1.30
CA GLY A 59 -2.07 19.48 2.10
C GLY A 59 -2.58 18.80 3.38
N ASN A 60 -3.89 18.64 3.54
CA ASN A 60 -4.45 17.90 4.68
C ASN A 60 -4.34 16.39 4.44
N LYS A 61 -4.03 15.64 5.49
CA LYS A 61 -4.01 14.17 5.46
C LYS A 61 -5.44 13.65 5.30
N ILE A 62 -5.64 12.77 4.33
CA ILE A 62 -6.92 12.08 4.08
C ILE A 62 -6.70 10.59 3.90
N LEU A 63 -7.78 9.83 4.10
CA LEU A 63 -7.84 8.40 3.86
C LEU A 63 -8.87 8.12 2.77
N LEU A 64 -8.45 7.38 1.76
CA LEU A 64 -9.32 6.94 0.66
C LEU A 64 -9.47 5.43 0.70
N ALA A 65 -10.68 4.92 0.54
CA ALA A 65 -10.90 3.50 0.32
C ALA A 65 -10.44 3.11 -1.11
N LEU A 66 -10.03 1.86 -1.31
CA LEU A 66 -9.52 1.37 -2.60
C LEU A 66 -10.55 1.57 -3.73
N GLY A 67 -11.82 1.22 -3.47
CA GLY A 67 -12.91 1.42 -4.43
C GLY A 67 -13.15 2.90 -4.78
N GLN A 68 -12.88 3.86 -3.88
CA GLN A 68 -13.04 5.28 -4.17
C GLN A 68 -12.06 5.79 -5.23
N VAL A 69 -10.88 5.15 -5.34
CA VAL A 69 -9.87 5.47 -6.37
C VAL A 69 -9.91 4.49 -7.56
N GLY A 70 -10.93 3.63 -7.58
CA GLY A 70 -11.19 2.64 -8.63
C GLY A 70 -10.24 1.46 -8.64
N ILE A 71 -9.56 1.15 -7.53
CA ILE A 71 -8.77 -0.08 -7.39
C ILE A 71 -9.73 -1.23 -7.05
N GLY A 72 -9.68 -2.29 -7.84
CA GLY A 72 -10.51 -3.49 -7.68
C GLY A 72 -9.78 -4.67 -7.06
N ALA A 73 -8.49 -4.80 -7.32
CA ALA A 73 -7.69 -5.89 -6.77
C ALA A 73 -6.21 -5.51 -6.63
N ILE A 74 -5.54 -6.04 -5.61
CA ILE A 74 -4.09 -5.89 -5.41
C ILE A 74 -3.44 -7.26 -5.56
N TYR A 75 -2.46 -7.37 -6.45
CA TYR A 75 -1.72 -8.62 -6.59
C TYR A 75 -0.65 -8.74 -5.50
N LEU A 76 -0.61 -9.87 -4.81
CA LEU A 76 0.35 -10.14 -3.74
C LEU A 76 1.73 -10.52 -4.28
N GLY A 77 1.76 -11.07 -5.50
CA GLY A 77 3.00 -11.32 -6.22
C GLY A 77 3.75 -10.02 -6.49
N ASN A 78 5.01 -9.98 -6.11
CA ASN A 78 5.89 -8.84 -6.28
C ASN A 78 7.29 -9.31 -6.68
N ILE A 79 8.02 -8.42 -7.34
CA ILE A 79 9.41 -8.65 -7.71
C ILE A 79 10.31 -7.73 -6.90
N ARG A 80 11.48 -8.24 -6.48
CA ARG A 80 12.53 -7.40 -5.89
C ARG A 80 13.01 -6.41 -6.94
N SER A 81 12.93 -5.12 -6.63
CA SER A 81 13.15 -4.02 -7.58
C SER A 81 13.94 -2.89 -6.91
N GLU A 82 15.15 -3.22 -6.46
CA GLU A 82 15.97 -2.29 -5.68
C GLU A 82 16.34 -1.04 -6.47
N TYR A 83 15.82 0.11 -6.03
CA TYR A 83 16.11 1.40 -6.64
C TYR A 83 16.24 2.49 -5.57
N GLY A 84 17.37 3.20 -5.58
CA GLY A 84 17.63 4.29 -4.65
C GLY A 84 16.93 5.57 -5.10
N LEU A 85 16.08 6.14 -4.22
CA LEU A 85 15.48 7.45 -4.40
C LEU A 85 16.44 8.50 -3.85
N LYS A 86 16.84 9.46 -4.68
CA LYS A 86 17.82 10.49 -4.29
C LYS A 86 17.38 11.87 -4.74
N THR A 87 17.84 12.90 -4.03
CA THR A 87 17.74 14.28 -4.48
C THR A 87 18.70 14.54 -5.65
N SER A 88 18.52 15.66 -6.35
CA SER A 88 19.48 16.13 -7.37
C SER A 88 20.89 16.33 -6.81
N GLY A 89 21.03 16.54 -5.50
CA GLY A 89 22.30 16.63 -4.78
C GLY A 89 22.89 15.29 -4.35
N ASN A 90 22.32 14.15 -4.80
CA ASN A 90 22.74 12.78 -4.48
C ASN A 90 22.53 12.37 -3.00
N SER A 91 21.76 13.15 -2.22
CA SER A 91 21.31 12.73 -0.88
C SER A 91 20.20 11.69 -0.98
N SER A 92 20.26 10.64 -0.16
CA SER A 92 19.24 9.58 -0.13
C SER A 92 17.91 10.09 0.43
N LEU A 93 16.82 9.79 -0.28
CA LEU A 93 15.43 10.01 0.16
C LEU A 93 14.77 8.69 0.60
N GLY A 94 15.27 7.56 0.08
CA GLY A 94 14.71 6.25 0.36
C GLY A 94 15.16 5.19 -0.63
N GLN A 95 14.56 4.01 -0.52
CA GLN A 95 14.83 2.88 -1.39
C GLN A 95 13.53 2.13 -1.70
N ILE A 96 13.26 1.94 -3.00
CA ILE A 96 12.27 0.96 -3.45
C ILE A 96 12.86 -0.43 -3.21
N ARG A 97 12.11 -1.31 -2.54
CA ARG A 97 12.51 -2.70 -2.23
C ARG A 97 11.90 -3.69 -3.21
N SER A 98 10.60 -3.55 -3.46
CA SER A 98 9.84 -4.43 -4.34
C SER A 98 8.69 -3.69 -5.02
N THR A 99 8.29 -4.23 -6.18
CA THR A 99 7.20 -3.72 -7.01
C THR A 99 6.21 -4.85 -7.28
N GLY A 100 4.93 -4.60 -7.04
CA GLY A 100 3.81 -5.41 -7.47
C GLY A 100 2.88 -4.61 -8.38
N ILE A 101 1.70 -5.17 -8.65
CA ILE A 101 0.68 -4.54 -9.49
C ILE A 101 -0.66 -4.48 -8.77
N PHE A 102 -1.53 -3.58 -9.23
CA PHE A 102 -2.94 -3.57 -8.88
C PHE A 102 -3.77 -3.42 -10.16
N LEU A 103 -5.01 -3.91 -10.10
CA LEU A 103 -5.99 -3.74 -11.16
C LEU A 103 -7.03 -2.71 -10.76
N LYS A 104 -7.42 -1.90 -11.73
CA LYS A 104 -8.58 -1.02 -11.62
C LYS A 104 -9.81 -1.68 -12.21
N GLU A 105 -10.97 -1.27 -11.73
CA GLU A 105 -12.29 -1.69 -12.22
C GLU A 105 -12.48 -1.42 -13.72
N ASN A 106 -11.79 -0.42 -14.26
CA ASN A 106 -11.83 -0.09 -15.69
C ASN A 106 -10.86 -0.93 -16.55
N GLY A 107 -10.25 -1.97 -15.99
CA GLY A 107 -9.28 -2.84 -16.65
C GLY A 107 -7.86 -2.27 -16.76
N GLN A 108 -7.60 -1.06 -16.26
CA GLN A 108 -6.24 -0.50 -16.23
C GLN A 108 -5.39 -1.20 -15.15
N VAL A 109 -4.10 -1.35 -15.44
CA VAL A 109 -3.11 -1.88 -14.50
C VAL A 109 -2.23 -0.76 -14.00
N GLY A 110 -1.97 -0.74 -12.70
CA GLY A 110 -1.00 0.14 -12.07
C GLY A 110 0.04 -0.63 -11.26
N THR A 111 1.02 0.09 -10.71
CA THR A 111 2.06 -0.49 -9.86
C THR A 111 1.91 -0.06 -8.42
N ILE A 112 2.22 -0.97 -7.50
CA ILE A 112 2.36 -0.70 -6.07
C ILE A 112 3.77 -1.05 -5.62
N GLN A 113 4.35 -0.29 -4.70
CA GLN A 113 5.75 -0.43 -4.29
C GLN A 113 5.90 -0.48 -2.77
N HIS A 114 6.85 -1.29 -2.31
CA HIS A 114 7.40 -1.18 -0.97
C HIS A 114 8.55 -0.18 -1.00
N VAL A 115 8.48 0.87 -0.16
CA VAL A 115 9.48 1.93 -0.11
C VAL A 115 9.93 2.16 1.33
N ASP A 116 11.24 2.07 1.57
CA ASP A 116 11.87 2.52 2.80
C ASP A 116 12.22 3.98 2.65
N LEU A 117 11.68 4.86 3.49
CA LEU A 117 12.04 6.28 3.48
C LEU A 117 13.13 6.57 4.51
N VAL A 118 14.02 7.49 4.15
CA VAL A 118 14.96 8.07 5.11
C VAL A 118 14.22 9.20 5.84
N ILE A 119 14.18 9.13 7.17
CA ILE A 119 13.59 10.13 8.06
C ILE A 119 14.64 11.04 8.70
#